data_AF-A0A0N4UE17-F1
#
_entry.id   AF-A0A0N4UE17-F1
#
_cell.length_a   1.000
_cell.length_b   1.000
_cell.length_c   1.000
_cell.angle_alpha   90.00
_cell.angle_beta   90.00
_cell.angle_gamma   90.00
#
_symmetry.space_group_name_H-M   'P 1'
#
loop_
_entity.id
_entity.type
_entity.pdbx_description
1 polymer ?
#
loop_
_entity_poly.entity_id
_entity_poly.type
_entity_poly.pdbx_seq_one_letter_code
_entity_poly.pdbx_strand_id
1 'polypeptide(L)'
;MFGKLFRRRINRIAPIASRVHERHLELEPLCCLSSCLVREASTAIAVLEIAYAIITVTLSFIQIYRGGDFIFWAPISGNLDAIISHQIFLYPLLTFDLISVTMAILLLRALSTYNKKHIRIHYYFDFFALAFNIIGFLIYLGILFRTKSQSSKAINFFLFIIFATQIPFQIWAITVVKTCYEFFILIHVLIEIAK
;
A
#
# COMPACT_ATOMS: atom_id res chain seq x y z
N MET A 1 41.05 3.35 -15.79
CA MET A 1 41.15 2.84 -14.40
C MET A 1 39.80 2.44 -13.78
N PHE A 2 38.66 2.97 -14.23
CA PHE A 2 37.31 2.63 -13.72
C PHE A 2 36.79 1.22 -14.09
N GLY A 3 37.21 0.63 -15.22
CA GLY A 3 36.72 -0.68 -15.67
C GLY A 3 37.13 -1.89 -14.80
N LYS A 4 38.21 -1.78 -14.00
CA LYS A 4 38.66 -2.87 -13.10
C LYS A 4 37.89 -2.91 -11.77
N LEU A 5 37.28 -1.80 -11.36
CA LEU A 5 36.47 -1.73 -10.13
C LEU A 5 35.07 -2.34 -10.32
N PHE A 6 34.48 -2.18 -11.51
CA PHE A 6 33.16 -2.77 -11.80
C PHE A 6 33.22 -4.30 -11.96
N ARG A 7 34.32 -4.85 -12.50
CA ARG A 7 34.49 -6.29 -12.72
C ARG A 7 34.68 -7.10 -11.43
N ARG A 8 35.16 -6.48 -10.34
CA ARG A 8 35.37 -7.16 -9.04
C ARG A 8 34.08 -7.35 -8.23
N ARG A 9 33.00 -6.61 -8.51
CA ARG A 9 31.68 -6.83 -7.85
C ARG A 9 30.87 -7.97 -8.46
N ILE A 10 31.14 -8.34 -9.71
CA ILE A 10 30.33 -9.33 -10.45
C ILE A 10 30.70 -10.78 -10.09
N ASN A 11 31.88 -11.03 -9.49
CA ASN A 11 32.39 -12.38 -9.22
C ASN A 11 32.48 -12.78 -7.74
N ARG A 12 31.85 -12.05 -6.80
CA ARG A 12 31.69 -12.56 -5.43
C ARG A 12 30.43 -13.41 -5.33
N ILE A 13 30.53 -14.66 -5.79
CA ILE A 13 29.60 -15.71 -5.39
C ILE A 13 29.82 -15.89 -3.88
N ALA A 14 28.97 -15.26 -3.07
CA ALA A 14 28.96 -15.50 -1.64
C ALA A 14 28.63 -16.98 -1.41
N PRO A 15 29.34 -17.69 -0.53
CA PRO A 15 29.07 -19.11 -0.27
C PRO A 15 27.62 -19.26 0.18
N ILE A 16 26.89 -20.21 -0.40
CA ILE A 16 25.45 -20.44 -0.12
C ILE A 16 25.22 -20.59 1.40
N ALA A 17 26.17 -21.19 2.11
CA ALA A 17 26.14 -21.34 3.56
C ALA A 17 25.95 -20.02 4.33
N SER A 18 26.46 -18.88 3.85
CA SER A 18 26.24 -17.58 4.51
C SER A 18 24.90 -16.93 4.18
N ARG A 19 24.12 -17.51 3.26
CA ARG A 19 22.77 -17.05 2.88
C ARG A 19 21.65 -17.91 3.44
N VAL A 20 21.97 -19.09 3.97
CA VAL A 20 21.00 -20.01 4.57
C VAL A 20 20.87 -19.66 6.05
N HIS A 21 19.71 -19.15 6.45
CA HIS A 21 19.37 -18.92 7.86
C HIS A 21 18.61 -20.13 8.40
N GLU A 22 18.63 -20.30 9.72
CA GLU A 22 17.83 -21.32 10.40
C GLU A 22 16.33 -21.17 10.06
N ARG A 23 15.64 -22.30 9.98
CA ARG A 23 14.22 -22.38 9.62
C ARG A 23 13.41 -21.67 10.70
N HIS A 24 12.62 -20.67 10.31
CA HIS A 24 11.71 -19.97 11.21
C HIS A 24 10.27 -20.49 11.13
N LEU A 25 9.90 -21.21 10.06
CA LEU A 25 8.62 -21.91 9.95
C LEU A 25 8.84 -23.32 9.37
N GLU A 26 8.12 -24.32 9.91
CA GLU A 26 8.28 -25.74 9.56
C GLU A 26 8.00 -26.07 8.08
N LEU A 27 7.28 -25.19 7.37
CA LEU A 27 6.88 -25.37 5.97
C LEU A 27 7.81 -24.71 4.94
N GLU A 28 8.90 -24.04 5.35
CA GLU A 28 9.87 -23.49 4.39
C GLU A 28 11.04 -24.45 4.19
N PRO A 29 11.13 -25.16 3.05
CA PRO A 29 12.24 -26.09 2.80
C PRO A 29 13.61 -25.37 2.73
N LEU A 30 13.66 -24.06 2.44
CA LEU A 30 14.83 -23.21 2.63
C LEU A 30 14.44 -21.74 2.90
N CYS A 31 14.86 -21.17 4.03
CA CYS A 31 14.92 -19.71 4.24
C CYS A 31 16.09 -19.12 3.47
N CYS A 32 15.99 -19.13 2.15
CA CYS A 32 16.93 -18.41 1.30
C CYS A 32 16.69 -16.90 1.47
N LEU A 33 17.76 -16.09 1.36
CA LEU A 33 17.73 -14.63 1.31
C LEU A 33 16.55 -14.07 0.46
N SER A 34 16.15 -14.77 -0.61
CA SER A 34 15.00 -14.41 -1.45
C SER A 34 13.64 -14.58 -0.79
N SER A 35 13.40 -15.65 0.00
CA SER A 35 12.12 -15.84 0.70
C SER A 35 11.92 -14.75 1.73
N CYS A 36 12.94 -14.51 2.55
CA CYS A 36 12.92 -13.47 3.58
C CYS A 36 12.71 -12.09 2.95
N LEU A 37 13.43 -11.77 1.86
CA LEU A 37 13.30 -10.49 1.19
C LEU A 37 11.89 -10.23 0.67
N VAL A 38 11.28 -11.23 0.02
CA VAL A 38 9.94 -11.08 -0.55
C VAL A 38 8.89 -11.01 0.55
N ARG A 39 9.03 -11.78 1.64
CA ARG A 39 8.13 -11.72 2.78
C ARG A 39 8.26 -10.39 3.53
N GLU A 40 9.47 -9.93 3.80
CA GLU A 40 9.74 -8.64 4.45
C GLU A 40 9.19 -7.48 3.63
N ALA A 41 9.38 -7.50 2.30
CA ALA A 41 8.81 -6.50 1.42
C ALA A 41 7.27 -6.50 1.46
N SER A 42 6.64 -7.67 1.42
CA SER A 42 5.17 -7.78 1.56
C SER A 42 4.68 -7.33 2.95
N THR A 43 5.42 -7.60 4.03
CA THR A 43 5.08 -7.07 5.36
C THR A 43 5.24 -5.56 5.44
N ALA A 44 6.27 -5.00 4.79
CA ALA A 44 6.48 -3.56 4.73
C ALA A 44 5.33 -2.87 4.00
N ILE A 45 4.80 -3.49 2.94
CA ILE A 45 3.60 -3.00 2.25
C ILE A 45 2.41 -2.92 3.20
N ALA A 46 2.07 -4.02 3.88
CA ALA A 46 0.94 -4.05 4.82
C ALA A 46 1.09 -2.99 5.94
N VAL A 47 2.29 -2.83 6.49
CA VAL A 47 2.55 -1.82 7.53
C VAL A 47 2.38 -0.41 7.00
N LEU A 48 2.89 -0.13 5.79
CA LEU A 48 2.76 1.18 5.17
C LEU A 48 1.30 1.49 4.82
N GLU A 49 0.53 0.54 4.31
CA GLU A 49 -0.91 0.71 4.07
C GLU A 49 -1.68 1.06 5.35
N ILE A 50 -1.40 0.36 6.45
CA ILE A 50 -2.01 0.66 7.76
C ILE A 50 -1.60 2.06 8.23
N ALA A 51 -0.33 2.42 8.09
CA ALA A 51 0.16 3.74 8.47
C ALA A 51 -0.51 4.85 7.66
N TYR A 52 -0.66 4.66 6.34
CA TYR A 52 -1.37 5.59 5.47
C TYR A 52 -2.84 5.74 5.87
N ALA A 53 -3.53 4.62 6.12
CA ALA A 53 -4.93 4.64 6.55
C ALA A 53 -5.11 5.41 7.88
N ILE A 54 -4.19 5.25 8.84
CA ILE A 54 -4.23 6.02 10.10
C ILE A 54 -4.10 7.53 9.83
N ILE A 55 -3.18 7.93 8.95
CA ILE A 55 -2.95 9.33 8.60
C ILE A 55 -4.19 9.92 7.89
N THR A 56 -4.75 9.24 6.90
CA THR A 56 -5.91 9.71 6.14
C THR A 56 -7.17 9.77 6.99
N VAL A 57 -7.37 8.79 7.87
CA VAL A 57 -8.46 8.81 8.86
C VAL A 57 -8.30 10.01 9.80
N THR A 58 -7.09 10.27 10.30
CA THR A 58 -6.81 11.42 11.20
C THR A 58 -7.11 12.74 10.49
N LEU A 59 -6.67 12.91 9.24
CA LEU A 59 -6.96 14.11 8.45
C LEU A 59 -8.46 14.27 8.17
N SER A 60 -9.15 13.16 7.91
CA SER A 60 -10.60 13.15 7.68
C SER A 60 -11.35 13.59 8.94
N PHE A 61 -10.97 13.08 10.12
CA PHE A 61 -11.55 13.51 11.40
C PHE A 61 -11.32 14.99 11.67
N ILE A 62 -10.11 15.50 11.42
CA ILE A 62 -9.81 16.94 11.53
C ILE A 62 -10.67 17.76 10.55
N GLN A 63 -10.94 17.23 9.36
CA GLN A 63 -11.75 17.93 8.37
C GLN A 63 -13.24 17.97 8.71
N ILE A 64 -13.76 16.92 9.38
CA ILE A 64 -15.14 16.84 9.87
C ILE A 64 -15.32 17.69 11.13
N TYR A 65 -14.30 17.73 12.00
CA TYR A 65 -14.29 18.54 13.22
C TYR A 65 -13.96 20.00 12.89
N ARG A 66 -14.99 20.84 12.71
CA ARG A 66 -14.82 22.26 12.37
C ARG A 66 -15.53 23.13 13.40
N GLY A 67 -14.78 24.02 14.04
CA GLY A 67 -15.35 25.04 14.94
C GLY A 67 -15.88 24.51 16.27
N GLY A 68 -15.45 23.31 16.70
CA GLY A 68 -15.89 22.69 17.95
C GLY A 68 -16.92 21.58 17.77
N ASP A 69 -17.57 21.53 16.60
CA ASP A 69 -18.65 20.59 16.30
C ASP A 69 -18.27 19.62 15.18
N PHE A 70 -18.84 18.41 15.25
CA PHE A 70 -18.79 17.44 14.17
C PHE A 70 -19.89 17.75 13.15
N ILE A 71 -19.49 18.33 12.02
CA ILE A 71 -20.42 18.60 10.92
C ILE A 71 -20.43 17.37 10.02
N PHE A 72 -21.42 16.49 10.22
CA PHE A 72 -21.58 15.29 9.38
C PHE A 72 -22.20 15.63 8.03
N TRP A 73 -23.14 16.57 7.99
CA TRP A 73 -23.84 16.90 6.76
C TRP A 73 -23.95 18.41 6.58
N ALA A 74 -23.32 18.92 5.53
CA ALA A 74 -23.55 20.27 5.05
C ALA A 74 -24.66 20.26 3.97
N PRO A 75 -25.48 21.32 3.88
CA PRO A 75 -26.41 21.45 2.77
C PRO A 75 -25.63 21.60 1.46
N ILE A 76 -25.95 20.74 0.48
CA ILE A 76 -25.36 20.79 -0.86
C ILE A 76 -25.89 22.03 -1.57
N SER A 77 -25.01 23.00 -1.84
CA SER A 77 -25.36 24.09 -2.76
C SER A 77 -25.09 23.65 -4.21
N GLY A 78 -25.94 24.08 -5.15
CA GLY A 78 -25.88 23.68 -6.55
C GLY A 78 -24.65 24.17 -7.34
N ASN A 79 -23.69 24.83 -6.68
CA ASN A 79 -22.46 25.28 -7.30
C ASN A 79 -21.47 24.12 -7.41
N LEU A 80 -20.88 23.90 -8.59
CA LEU A 80 -19.86 22.85 -8.80
C LEU A 80 -18.70 22.95 -7.81
N ASP A 81 -18.29 24.17 -7.42
CA ASP A 81 -17.26 24.41 -6.41
C ASP A 81 -17.65 23.85 -5.03
N ALA A 82 -18.91 24.02 -4.66
CA ALA A 82 -19.43 23.53 -3.40
C ALA A 82 -19.63 22.01 -3.42
N ILE A 83 -20.02 21.46 -4.58
CA ILE A 83 -20.13 20.02 -4.77
C ILE A 83 -18.75 19.39 -4.61
N ILE A 84 -17.74 19.84 -5.37
CA ILE A 84 -16.38 19.27 -5.37
C ILE A 84 -15.70 19.38 -3.99
N SER A 85 -15.96 20.44 -3.25
CA SER A 85 -15.42 20.65 -1.89
C SER A 85 -16.28 20.02 -0.77
N HIS A 86 -17.35 19.31 -1.12
CA HIS A 86 -18.30 18.80 -0.16
C HIS A 86 -17.70 17.67 0.69
N GLN A 87 -18.13 17.59 1.95
CA GLN A 87 -17.73 16.51 2.89
C GLN A 87 -18.11 15.12 2.39
N ILE A 88 -18.95 15.01 1.34
CA ILE A 88 -19.35 13.73 0.76
C ILE A 88 -18.14 12.94 0.25
N PHE A 89 -17.08 13.61 -0.21
CA PHE A 89 -15.86 12.95 -0.68
C PHE A 89 -15.07 12.27 0.44
N LEU A 90 -15.30 12.62 1.70
CA LEU A 90 -14.64 11.99 2.85
C LEU A 90 -15.20 10.60 3.16
N TYR A 91 -16.49 10.33 2.87
CA TYR A 91 -17.08 9.03 3.16
C TYR A 91 -16.52 7.89 2.29
N PRO A 92 -16.37 8.06 0.96
CA PRO A 92 -15.66 7.09 0.14
C PRO A 92 -14.21 6.88 0.59
N LEU A 93 -13.52 7.95 1.02
CA LEU A 93 -12.15 7.85 1.55
C LEU A 93 -12.09 7.02 2.83
N LEU A 94 -12.94 7.29 3.82
CA LEU A 94 -13.01 6.51 5.06
C LEU A 94 -13.38 5.05 4.80
N THR A 95 -14.28 4.81 3.84
CA THR A 95 -14.66 3.46 3.43
C THR A 95 -13.48 2.74 2.77
N PHE A 96 -12.74 3.44 1.91
CA PHE A 96 -11.53 2.93 1.28
C PHE A 96 -10.43 2.61 2.29
N ASP A 97 -10.23 3.46 3.30
CA ASP A 97 -9.26 3.23 4.38
C ASP A 97 -9.61 1.98 5.18
N LEU A 98 -10.88 1.79 5.52
CA LEU A 98 -11.35 0.59 6.19
C LEU A 98 -11.06 -0.67 5.36
N ILE A 99 -11.41 -0.65 4.07
CA ILE A 99 -11.15 -1.77 3.16
C ILE A 99 -9.64 -2.03 3.06
N SER A 100 -8.82 -0.98 2.94
CA SER A 100 -7.37 -1.08 2.84
C SER A 100 -6.77 -1.76 4.08
N VAL A 101 -7.20 -1.37 5.28
CA VAL A 101 -6.76 -2.03 6.53
C VAL A 101 -7.16 -3.51 6.55
N THR A 102 -8.38 -3.85 6.11
CA THR A 102 -8.79 -5.27 6.04
C THR A 102 -7.95 -6.07 5.06
N MET A 103 -7.55 -5.46 3.93
CA MET A 103 -6.71 -6.09 2.92
C MET A 103 -5.25 -6.24 3.38
N ALA A 104 -4.72 -5.27 4.12
CA ALA A 104 -3.40 -5.36 4.75
C ALA A 104 -3.35 -6.50 5.79
N ILE A 105 -4.38 -6.62 6.64
CA ILE A 105 -4.50 -7.74 7.59
C ILE A 105 -4.63 -9.08 6.84
N LEU A 106 -5.40 -9.11 5.74
CA LEU A 106 -5.54 -10.29 4.90
C LEU A 106 -4.18 -10.71 4.31
N LEU A 107 -3.36 -9.75 3.85
CA LEU A 107 -2.01 -10.01 3.36
C LEU A 107 -1.12 -10.58 4.47
N LEU A 108 -1.09 -9.96 5.66
CA LEU A 108 -0.32 -10.46 6.80
C LEU A 108 -0.71 -11.90 7.14
N ARG A 109 -2.01 -12.20 7.18
CA ARG A 109 -2.52 -13.56 7.39
C ARG A 109 -2.10 -14.50 6.27
N ALA A 110 -2.12 -14.04 5.02
CA ALA A 110 -1.69 -14.83 3.86
C ALA A 110 -0.23 -15.24 3.94
N LEU A 111 0.64 -14.31 4.38
CA LEU A 111 2.07 -14.54 4.58
C LEU A 111 2.32 -15.55 5.71
N SER A 112 1.58 -15.44 6.83
CA SER A 112 1.74 -16.37 7.96
C SER A 112 1.17 -17.76 7.69
N THR A 113 0.13 -17.88 6.86
CA THR A 113 -0.57 -19.16 6.59
C THR A 113 -0.21 -19.79 5.25
N TYR A 114 0.73 -19.21 4.50
CA TYR A 114 1.10 -19.63 3.14
C TYR A 114 -0.08 -19.77 2.17
N ASN A 115 -1.10 -18.92 2.30
CA ASN A 115 -2.34 -19.04 1.53
C ASN A 115 -2.31 -18.24 0.22
N LYS A 116 -2.07 -18.94 -0.90
CA LYS A 116 -2.05 -18.36 -2.26
C LYS A 116 -3.33 -17.63 -2.67
N LYS A 117 -4.50 -18.02 -2.15
CA LYS A 117 -5.77 -17.38 -2.51
C LYS A 117 -5.85 -15.95 -1.95
N HIS A 118 -5.42 -15.76 -0.71
CA HIS A 118 -5.44 -14.45 -0.06
C HIS A 118 -4.45 -13.47 -0.70
N ILE A 119 -3.25 -13.93 -1.08
CA ILE A 119 -2.29 -13.10 -1.82
C ILE A 119 -2.88 -12.66 -3.17
N ARG A 120 -3.55 -13.58 -3.88
CA ARG A 120 -4.21 -13.25 -5.15
C ARG A 120 -5.31 -12.19 -4.98
N ILE A 121 -6.10 -12.27 -3.91
CA ILE A 121 -7.13 -11.27 -3.61
C ILE A 121 -6.49 -9.91 -3.37
N HIS A 122 -5.44 -9.85 -2.55
CA HIS A 122 -4.70 -8.61 -2.27
C HIS A 122 -4.06 -8.03 -3.55
N TYR A 123 -3.49 -8.88 -4.42
CA TYR A 123 -2.95 -8.45 -5.72
C TYR A 123 -3.98 -7.74 -6.61
N TYR A 124 -5.22 -8.23 -6.65
CA TYR A 124 -6.30 -7.53 -7.38
C TYR A 124 -6.73 -6.25 -6.69
N PHE A 125 -6.71 -6.24 -5.35
CA PHE A 125 -6.98 -5.04 -4.58
C PHE A 125 -5.96 -3.93 -4.85
N ASP A 126 -4.67 -4.24 -5.02
CA ASP A 126 -3.64 -3.23 -5.33
C ASP A 126 -3.94 -2.47 -6.64
N PHE A 127 -4.49 -3.14 -7.66
CA PHE A 127 -4.94 -2.46 -8.89
C PHE A 127 -6.13 -1.54 -8.64
N PHE A 128 -7.09 -1.98 -7.82
CA PHE A 128 -8.22 -1.15 -7.43
C PHE A 128 -7.75 0.07 -6.61
N ALA A 129 -6.84 -0.14 -5.66
CA ALA A 129 -6.23 0.91 -4.86
C ALA A 129 -5.46 1.92 -5.72
N LEU A 130 -4.71 1.45 -6.73
CA LEU A 130 -4.04 2.32 -7.69
C LEU A 130 -5.05 3.21 -8.44
N ALA A 131 -6.14 2.63 -8.94
CA ALA A 131 -7.19 3.39 -9.64
C ALA A 131 -7.84 4.42 -8.71
N PHE A 132 -8.17 4.03 -7.47
CA PHE A 132 -8.72 4.93 -6.46
C PHE A 132 -7.78 6.10 -6.17
N ASN A 133 -6.47 5.83 -6.02
CA ASN A 133 -5.48 6.86 -5.74
C ASN A 133 -5.27 7.83 -6.90
N ILE A 134 -5.35 7.35 -8.15
CA ILE A 134 -5.31 8.23 -9.34
C ILE A 134 -6.54 9.14 -9.39
N ILE A 135 -7.74 8.59 -9.14
CA ILE A 135 -8.98 9.38 -9.11
C ILE A 135 -8.93 10.41 -7.97
N GLY A 136 -8.52 9.97 -6.77
CA GLY A 136 -8.32 10.84 -5.61
C GLY A 136 -7.33 11.96 -5.88
N PHE A 137 -6.18 11.65 -6.48
CA PHE A 137 -5.19 12.64 -6.89
C PHE A 137 -5.77 13.73 -7.80
N LEU A 138 -6.55 13.35 -8.82
CA LEU A 138 -7.19 14.31 -9.74
C LEU A 138 -8.25 15.17 -9.04
N ILE A 139 -9.05 14.58 -8.15
CA ILE A 139 -10.07 15.29 -7.37
C ILE A 139 -9.40 16.33 -6.45
N TYR A 140 -8.40 15.93 -5.66
CA TYR A 140 -7.72 16.83 -4.73
C TYR A 140 -6.89 17.90 -5.43
N LEU A 141 -6.33 17.60 -6.60
CA LEU A 141 -5.73 18.60 -7.46
C LEU A 141 -6.77 19.68 -7.85
N GLY A 142 -7.97 19.27 -8.27
CA GLY A 142 -9.07 20.18 -8.58
C GLY A 142 -9.55 21.00 -7.37
N ILE A 143 -9.65 20.38 -6.19
CA ILE A 143 -10.02 21.04 -4.93
C ILE A 143 -8.99 22.09 -4.53
N LEU A 144 -7.69 21.81 -4.68
CA LEU A 144 -6.60 22.73 -4.32
C LEU A 144 -6.67 24.06 -5.08
N PHE A 145 -7.03 24.02 -6.38
CA PHE A 145 -7.18 25.23 -7.19
C PHE A 145 -8.40 26.07 -6.79
N ARG A 146 -9.41 25.49 -6.13
CA ARG A 146 -10.69 26.14 -5.81
C ARG A 146 -10.85 26.51 -4.33
N THR A 147 -10.05 25.91 -3.44
CA THR A 147 -10.17 26.11 -1.99
C THR A 147 -9.75 27.52 -1.59
N LYS A 148 -10.69 28.30 -1.02
CA LYS A 148 -10.45 29.67 -0.54
C LYS A 148 -9.97 29.73 0.92
N SER A 149 -10.44 28.83 1.78
CA SER A 149 -10.11 28.84 3.21
C SER A 149 -8.70 28.31 3.45
N GLN A 150 -7.87 29.07 4.19
CA GLN A 150 -6.48 28.71 4.47
C GLN A 150 -6.33 27.39 5.25
N SER A 151 -7.19 27.15 6.25
CA SER A 151 -7.15 25.92 7.05
C SER A 151 -7.53 24.69 6.24
N SER A 152 -8.59 24.80 5.41
CA SER A 152 -9.00 23.73 4.51
C SER A 152 -7.96 23.49 3.41
N LYS A 153 -7.30 24.54 2.93
CA LYS A 153 -6.23 24.45 1.93
C LYS A 153 -5.05 23.63 2.44
N ALA A 154 -4.67 23.80 3.71
CA ALA A 154 -3.61 23.01 4.32
C ALA A 154 -3.96 21.51 4.37
N ILE A 155 -5.15 21.15 4.86
CA ILE A 155 -5.61 19.76 4.93
C ILE A 155 -5.68 19.13 3.52
N ASN A 156 -6.29 19.84 2.57
CA ASN A 156 -6.40 19.39 1.19
C ASN A 156 -5.02 19.22 0.52
N PHE A 157 -4.03 20.04 0.91
CA PHE A 157 -2.65 19.91 0.43
C PHE A 157 -1.95 18.67 0.98
N PHE A 158 -2.15 18.35 2.26
CA PHE A 158 -1.67 17.09 2.83
C PHE A 158 -2.30 15.88 2.16
N LEU A 159 -3.62 15.89 1.95
CA LEU A 159 -4.32 14.82 1.23
C LEU A 159 -3.82 14.67 -0.21
N PHE A 160 -3.58 15.78 -0.92
CA PHE A 160 -2.97 15.77 -2.25
C PHE A 160 -1.59 15.09 -2.25
N ILE A 161 -0.72 15.43 -1.29
CA ILE A 161 0.61 14.79 -1.16
C ILE A 161 0.46 13.29 -0.87
N ILE A 162 -0.49 12.91 -0.02
CA ILE A 162 -0.74 11.50 0.30
C ILE A 162 -1.12 10.74 -0.97
N PHE A 163 -2.11 11.20 -1.74
CA PHE A 163 -2.49 10.55 -2.99
C PHE A 163 -1.34 10.53 -4.01
N ALA A 164 -0.55 11.59 -4.10
CA ALA A 164 0.61 11.65 -4.99
C ALA A 164 1.70 10.63 -4.61
N THR A 165 1.96 10.44 -3.31
CA THR A 165 2.95 9.47 -2.81
C THR A 165 2.45 8.03 -2.83
N GLN A 166 1.14 7.82 -2.73
CA GLN A 166 0.54 6.48 -2.81
C GLN A 166 0.59 5.87 -4.21
N ILE A 167 0.58 6.67 -5.28
CA ILE A 167 0.68 6.13 -6.66
C ILE A 167 1.97 5.31 -6.89
N PRO A 168 3.19 5.86 -6.70
CA PRO A 168 4.41 5.08 -6.87
C PRO A 168 4.51 3.93 -5.87
N PHE A 169 3.99 4.11 -4.65
CA PHE A 169 3.94 3.07 -3.64
C PHE A 169 3.06 1.89 -4.06
N GLN A 170 1.88 2.14 -4.63
CA GLN A 170 0.98 1.10 -5.13
C GLN A 170 1.58 0.36 -6.34
N ILE A 171 2.28 1.06 -7.23
CA ILE A 171 3.02 0.40 -8.33
C ILE A 171 4.11 -0.54 -7.79
N TRP A 172 4.82 -0.09 -6.74
CA TRP A 172 5.79 -0.93 -6.05
C TRP A 172 5.13 -2.14 -5.38
N ALA A 173 4.00 -1.93 -4.69
CA ALA A 173 3.24 -2.98 -4.04
C ALA A 173 2.80 -4.08 -5.02
N ILE A 174 2.19 -3.70 -6.15
CA ILE A 174 1.81 -4.63 -7.24
C ILE A 174 2.98 -5.51 -7.67
N THR A 175 4.18 -4.94 -7.80
CA THR A 175 5.38 -5.66 -8.24
C THR A 175 5.86 -6.67 -7.19
N VAL A 176 5.88 -6.27 -5.91
CA VAL A 176 6.29 -7.12 -4.80
C VAL A 176 5.28 -8.24 -4.57
N VAL A 177 3.99 -7.92 -4.52
CA VAL A 177 2.90 -8.90 -4.30
C VAL A 177 2.85 -9.91 -5.44
N LYS A 178 3.06 -9.48 -6.68
CA LYS A 178 3.23 -10.40 -7.82
C LYS A 178 4.39 -11.37 -7.61
N THR A 179 5.55 -10.86 -7.21
CA THR A 179 6.74 -11.68 -6.94
C THR A 179 6.49 -12.67 -5.80
N CYS A 180 5.79 -12.22 -4.74
CA CYS A 180 5.38 -13.06 -3.61
C CYS A 180 4.43 -14.18 -4.04
N TYR A 181 3.46 -13.85 -4.89
CA TYR A 181 2.52 -14.82 -5.44
C TYR A 181 3.22 -15.88 -6.30
N GLU A 182 4.11 -15.47 -7.21
CA GLU A 182 4.91 -16.39 -8.04
C GLU A 182 5.80 -17.29 -7.19
N PHE A 183 6.42 -16.74 -6.14
CA PHE A 183 7.22 -17.49 -5.19
C PHE A 183 6.39 -18.55 -4.44
N PHE A 184 5.19 -18.20 -4.00
CA PHE A 184 4.28 -19.15 -3.32
C PHE A 184 3.81 -20.27 -4.25
N ILE A 185 3.57 -19.97 -5.53
CA ILE A 185 3.29 -20.99 -6.54
C ILE A 185 4.48 -21.94 -6.68
N LEU A 186 5.70 -21.40 -6.79
CA LEU A 186 6.91 -22.21 -6.93
C LEU A 186 7.09 -23.15 -5.74
N ILE A 187 6.93 -22.67 -4.50
CA ILE A 187 6.99 -23.51 -3.30
C ILE A 187 5.96 -24.63 -3.37
N HIS A 188 4.72 -24.31 -3.73
CA HIS A 188 3.65 -25.31 -3.81
C HIS A 188 3.95 -26.38 -4.88
N VAL A 189 4.54 -26.00 -6.01
CA VAL A 189 4.96 -26.94 -7.06
C VAL A 189 6.12 -27.81 -6.56
N LEU A 190 7.12 -27.24 -5.89
CA LEU A 190 8.25 -27.98 -5.33
C LEU A 190 7.80 -29.00 -4.27
N ILE A 191 6.87 -28.62 -3.39
CA ILE A 191 6.30 -29.54 -2.40
C ILE A 191 5.56 -30.69 -3.08
N GLU A 192 4.81 -30.41 -4.16
CA GLU A 192 4.06 -31.44 -4.88
C GLU A 192 4.99 -32.41 -5.63
N ILE A 193 6.12 -31.93 -6.16
CA ILE A 193 7.14 -32.76 -6.81
C ILE A 193 7.90 -33.63 -5.78
N ALA A 194 8.02 -33.15 -4.54
CA ALA A 194 8.75 -33.86 -3.48
C ALA A 194 7.93 -34.96 -2.77
N LYS A 195 6.63 -35.02 -3.04
CA LYS A 195 5.74 -36.12 -2.58
C LYS A 195 5.84 -37.31 -3.52
#